data_AF-A0A512B339-F1
#
_entry.id   AF-A0A512B339-F1
#
_cell.length_a   1.000
_cell.length_b   1.000
_cell.length_c   1.000
_cell.angle_alpha   90.00
_cell.angle_beta   90.00
_cell.angle_gamma   90.00
#
_symmetry.space_group_name_H-M   'P 1'
#
loop_
_entity.id
_entity.type
_entity.pdbx_description
1 polymer ?
#
loop_
_entity_poly.entity_id
_entity_poly.type
_entity_poly.pdbx_seq_one_letter_code
_entity_poly.pdbx_strand_id
1 'polypeptide(L)'
;MRTKEQVYNYLIQPSHLFLKQVIKVMETKAYIVVLDLRKSKKLFIPDQVLQEFEYYLKIIKAQACKTNEYDEVNYLILPKK
;
A
#
# COMPACT_ATOMS: atom_id res chain seq x y z
N MET A 1 10.07 3.39 -15.77
CA MET A 1 10.52 3.59 -14.37
C MET A 1 9.39 4.24 -13.57
N ARG A 2 8.18 3.65 -13.51
CA ARG A 2 7.00 4.43 -13.04
C ARG A 2 6.31 3.90 -11.80
N THR A 3 5.86 2.65 -11.73
CA THR A 3 5.04 2.23 -10.58
C THR A 3 5.82 1.52 -9.46
N LYS A 4 6.82 0.69 -9.79
CA LYS A 4 7.64 -0.02 -8.79
C LYS A 4 8.42 0.92 -7.88
N GLU A 5 9.10 1.90 -8.47
CA GLU A 5 9.86 2.91 -7.73
C GLU A 5 8.96 3.75 -6.83
N GLN A 6 7.75 4.10 -7.27
CA GLN A 6 6.80 4.84 -6.45
C GLN A 6 6.28 4.03 -5.26
N VAL A 7 5.95 2.74 -5.47
CA VAL A 7 5.58 1.86 -4.35
C VAL A 7 6.72 1.78 -3.35
N TYR A 8 7.95 1.63 -3.83
CA TYR A 8 9.12 1.53 -2.96
C TYR A 8 9.40 2.85 -2.21
N ASN A 9 9.39 3.98 -2.91
CA ASN A 9 9.67 5.30 -2.32
C ASN A 9 8.57 5.75 -1.36
N TYR A 10 7.29 5.48 -1.68
CA TYR A 10 6.19 5.98 -0.85
C TYR A 10 5.73 4.98 0.23
N LEU A 11 5.71 3.67 -0.09
CA LEU A 11 5.21 2.64 0.83
C LEU A 11 6.30 1.82 1.53
N ILE A 12 7.58 1.92 1.12
CA ILE A 12 8.67 1.14 1.73
C ILE A 12 9.72 2.04 2.42
N GLN A 13 10.20 3.11 1.77
CA GLN A 13 11.28 3.99 2.27
C GLN A 13 10.90 5.47 2.08
N PRO A 14 9.99 6.01 2.92
CA PRO A 14 10.26 6.11 4.36
C PRO A 14 9.08 5.68 5.25
N SER A 15 8.35 4.63 4.88
CA SER A 15 7.13 4.26 5.63
C SER A 15 7.39 4.05 7.12
N HIS A 16 6.60 4.73 7.94
CA HIS A 16 6.65 4.66 9.40
C HIS A 16 6.55 3.20 9.90
N LEU A 17 7.22 2.91 11.03
CA LEU A 17 7.18 1.59 11.68
C LEU A 17 5.75 1.07 11.89
N PHE A 18 4.80 1.96 12.20
CA PHE A 18 3.37 1.64 12.31
C PHE A 18 2.80 1.09 11.00
N LEU A 19 3.11 1.72 9.87
CA LEU A 19 2.63 1.30 8.55
C LEU A 19 3.26 -0.03 8.12
N LYS A 20 4.54 -0.29 8.46
CA LYS A 20 5.19 -1.57 8.13
C LYS A 20 4.52 -2.79 8.79
N GLN A 21 3.76 -2.58 9.87
CA GLN A 21 3.02 -3.66 10.53
C GLN A 21 1.69 -4.00 9.83
N VAL A 22 1.12 -3.05 9.09
CA VAL A 22 -0.23 -3.17 8.49
C VAL A 22 -0.22 -3.10 6.97
N ILE A 23 0.87 -2.65 6.35
CA ILE A 23 1.03 -2.62 4.89
C ILE A 23 2.02 -3.69 4.51
N LYS A 24 1.61 -4.57 3.60
CA LYS A 24 2.47 -5.59 3.02
C LYS A 24 2.55 -5.39 1.51
N VAL A 25 3.76 -5.39 0.97
CA VAL A 25 3.98 -5.34 -0.48
C VAL A 25 4.55 -6.68 -0.91
N MET A 26 3.95 -7.27 -1.94
CA MET A 26 4.37 -8.54 -2.52
C MET A 26 4.60 -8.35 -4.02
N GLU A 27 5.66 -8.94 -4.55
CA GLU A 27 5.92 -8.95 -5.98
C GLU A 27 5.66 -10.35 -6.55
N THR A 28 4.82 -10.42 -7.58
CA THR A 28 4.63 -11.62 -8.41
C THR A 28 5.49 -11.52 -9.66
N LYS A 29 5.40 -12.44 -10.62
CA LYS A 29 6.10 -12.29 -11.92
C LYS A 29 5.63 -11.05 -12.69
N ALA A 30 4.32 -10.80 -12.73
CA ALA A 30 3.71 -9.76 -13.58
C ALA A 30 3.28 -8.49 -12.84
N TYR A 31 2.96 -8.59 -11.54
CA TYR A 31 2.33 -7.51 -10.77
C TYR A 31 3.01 -7.26 -9.43
N ILE A 32 2.80 -6.06 -8.91
CA ILE A 32 3.02 -5.71 -7.51
C ILE A 32 1.67 -5.73 -6.82
N VAL A 33 1.59 -6.39 -5.67
CA VAL A 33 0.38 -6.48 -4.85
C VAL A 33 0.65 -5.76 -3.53
N VAL A 34 -0.12 -4.72 -3.27
CA VAL A 34 -0.11 -4.00 -1.99
C VAL A 34 -1.33 -4.45 -1.19
N LEU A 35 -1.09 -4.92 0.03
CA LEU A 35 -2.11 -5.31 0.99
C LEU A 35 -2.15 -4.28 2.12
N ASP A 36 -3.31 -3.69 2.32
CA ASP A 36 -3.61 -2.84 3.47
C ASP A 36 -4.46 -3.63 4.47
N LEU A 37 -3.83 -3.97 5.59
CA LEU A 37 -4.33 -4.83 6.68
C LEU A 37 -4.83 -4.00 7.88
N ARG A 38 -4.96 -2.68 7.75
CA ARG A 38 -5.32 -1.80 8.89
C ARG A 38 -6.63 -2.21 9.54
N LYS A 39 -7.66 -2.53 8.74
CA LYS A 39 -8.99 -2.94 9.24
C LYS A 39 -8.90 -4.27 10.01
N SER A 40 -8.17 -5.25 9.47
CA SER A 40 -7.96 -6.56 10.10
C SER A 40 -7.14 -6.49 11.40
N LYS A 41 -6.02 -5.75 11.41
CA LYS A 41 -5.09 -5.72 12.57
C LYS A 41 -5.49 -4.77 13.70
N LYS A 42 -6.31 -3.75 13.42
CA LYS A 42 -6.81 -2.76 14.41
C LYS A 42 -5.71 -2.15 15.29
N LEU A 43 -4.51 -1.96 14.73
CA LEU A 43 -3.39 -1.32 15.43
C LEU A 43 -3.58 0.19 15.46
N PHE A 44 -3.17 0.82 16.56
CA PHE A 44 -3.12 2.28 16.65
C PHE A 44 -2.04 2.83 15.70
N ILE A 45 -2.43 3.81 14.88
CA ILE A 45 -1.55 4.54 13.96
C ILE A 45 -1.80 6.03 14.20
N PRO A 46 -0.77 6.86 14.42
CA PRO A 46 -0.97 8.29 14.60
C PRO A 46 -1.66 8.95 13.40
N ASP A 47 -2.57 9.89 13.64
CA ASP A 47 -3.37 10.52 12.59
C ASP A 47 -2.52 11.19 11.51
N GLN A 48 -1.41 11.84 11.89
CA GLN A 48 -0.47 12.45 10.95
C GLN A 48 0.14 11.43 9.98
N VAL A 49 0.52 10.26 10.51
CA VAL A 49 1.06 9.13 9.71
C VAL A 49 -0.01 8.58 8.78
N LEU A 50 -1.25 8.50 9.26
CA LEU A 50 -2.38 8.02 8.48
C LEU A 50 -2.71 8.96 7.31
N GLN A 51 -2.69 10.27 7.56
CA GLN A 51 -2.99 11.28 6.56
C GLN A 51 -1.96 11.28 5.42
N GLU A 52 -0.67 11.22 5.74
CA GLU A 52 0.40 11.11 4.75
C GLU A 52 0.28 9.81 3.94
N PHE A 53 -0.01 8.69 4.61
CA PHE A 53 -0.23 7.41 3.94
C PHE A 53 -1.42 7.45 2.98
N GLU A 54 -2.58 7.97 3.38
CA GLU A 54 -3.77 8.06 2.52
C GLU A 54 -3.52 8.91 1.28
N TYR A 55 -2.73 9.99 1.40
CA TYR A 55 -2.31 10.80 0.27
C TYR A 55 -1.53 9.98 -0.77
N TYR A 56 -0.48 9.27 -0.35
CA TYR A 56 0.31 8.43 -1.26
C TYR A 56 -0.48 7.22 -1.78
N LEU A 57 -1.30 6.61 -0.93
CA LEU A 57 -2.16 5.49 -1.33
C LEU A 57 -3.12 5.91 -2.44
N LYS A 58 -3.67 7.13 -2.40
CA LYS A 58 -4.52 7.67 -3.47
C LYS A 58 -3.78 7.78 -4.80
N ILE A 59 -2.53 8.27 -4.78
CA ILE A 59 -1.67 8.37 -5.98
C ILE A 59 -1.40 6.98 -6.58
N ILE A 60 -1.11 6.00 -5.72
CA ILE A 60 -0.84 4.62 -6.14
C ILE A 60 -2.12 3.93 -6.63
N LYS A 61 -3.27 4.13 -5.97
CA LYS A 61 -4.58 3.60 -6.39
C LYS A 61 -4.93 4.02 -7.81
N ALA A 62 -4.62 5.25 -8.20
CA ALA A 62 -4.89 5.76 -9.56
C ALA A 62 -4.13 4.98 -10.65
N GLN A 63 -3.09 4.22 -10.28
CA GLN A 63 -2.30 3.39 -11.19
C GLN A 63 -2.63 1.90 -11.08
N ALA A 64 -3.53 1.53 -10.17
CA ALA A 64 -3.89 0.14 -9.96
C ALA A 64 -4.71 -0.38 -11.14
N CYS A 65 -4.34 -1.55 -11.64
CA CYS A 65 -5.16 -2.29 -12.61
C CYS A 65 -6.46 -2.78 -11.96
N LYS A 66 -6.39 -3.11 -10.67
CA LYS A 66 -7.53 -3.58 -9.88
C LYS A 66 -7.37 -3.22 -8.42
N THR A 67 -8.49 -2.87 -7.80
CA THR A 67 -8.61 -2.78 -6.35
C THR A 67 -9.72 -3.72 -5.90
N ASN A 68 -9.53 -4.40 -4.77
CA ASN A 68 -10.55 -5.27 -4.19
C ASN A 68 -10.47 -5.23 -2.67
N GLU A 69 -11.58 -5.46 -1.99
CA GLU A 69 -11.62 -5.66 -0.55
C GLU A 69 -12.11 -7.09 -0.28
N TYR A 70 -11.37 -7.83 0.53
CA TYR A 70 -11.74 -9.18 0.95
C TYR A 70 -11.22 -9.44 2.36
N ASP A 71 -12.08 -9.95 3.24
CA ASP A 71 -11.74 -10.28 4.63
C ASP A 71 -11.06 -9.13 5.38
N GLU A 72 -11.63 -7.91 5.28
CA GLU A 72 -11.08 -6.67 5.86
C GLU A 72 -9.66 -6.31 5.37
N VAL A 73 -9.21 -6.90 4.26
CA VAL A 73 -7.94 -6.57 3.60
C VAL A 73 -8.23 -5.88 2.28
N ASN A 74 -7.62 -4.70 2.09
CA ASN A 74 -7.65 -4.01 0.81
C ASN A 74 -6.47 -4.47 -0.04
N TYR A 75 -6.76 -4.95 -1.25
CA TYR A 75 -5.79 -5.39 -2.24
C TYR A 75 -5.69 -4.37 -3.37
N LEU A 76 -4.48 -3.91 -3.63
CA LEU A 76 -4.13 -3.10 -4.80
C LEU A 76 -3.23 -3.92 -5.70
N ILE A 77 -3.67 -4.17 -6.93
CA ILE A 77 -2.89 -4.84 -7.96
C ILE A 77 -2.36 -3.80 -8.92
N LEU A 78 -1.04 -3.67 -8.95
CA LEU A 78 -0.30 -2.66 -9.71
C LEU A 78 0.53 -3.34 -10.81
N PRO A 79 0.61 -2.74 -12.00
CA PRO A 79 1.53 -3.23 -13.02
C PRO A 79 2.98 -2.98 -12.58
N LYS A 80 3.91 -3.82 -13.04
CA LYS A 80 5.34 -3.64 -12.75
C LYS A 80 6.03 -2.54 -13.56
N LYS A 81 5.46 -2.14 -14.71
CA LYS A 81 6.08 -1.25 -15.69
C LYS A 81 5.72 0.22 -15.45
#